data_AF-A0A2E7DJV9-F1
#
_entry.id   AF-A0A2E7DJV9-F1
#
_cell.length_a   1.000
_cell.length_b   1.000
_cell.length_c   1.000
_cell.angle_alpha   90.00
_cell.angle_beta   90.00
_cell.angle_gamma   90.00
#
_symmetry.space_group_name_H-M   'P 1'
#
loop_
_entity.id
_entity.type
_entity.pdbx_description
1 polymer ?
#
loop_
_entity_poly.entity_id
_entity_poly.type
_entity_poly.pdbx_seq_one_letter_code
_entity_poly.pdbx_strand_id
1 'polypeptide(L)'
;MIAYGVKGNMEKTFLEGFEKSEHYRQHKLMSLMSEKVEEPEEPKLENSYQLLSTKSGLIMSYIPMDIAETVFEFGMAFQRNEVDPLHIKHQAQILMNEISEQLGIQSEIDVLTETLGLNVEEE
;
A
#
# COMPACT_ATOMS: atom_id res chain seq x y z
N MET A 1 15.41 10.92 -6.96
CA MET A 1 14.33 10.51 -7.90
C MET A 1 13.92 9.06 -7.67
N ILE A 2 14.86 8.10 -7.60
CA ILE A 2 14.59 6.67 -7.33
C ILE A 2 13.81 6.48 -6.02
N ALA A 3 14.27 7.11 -4.94
CA ALA A 3 13.68 7.00 -3.62
C ALA A 3 12.19 7.47 -3.56
N TYR A 4 11.85 8.56 -4.26
CA TYR A 4 10.46 9.01 -4.41
C TYR A 4 9.61 8.07 -5.27
N GLY A 5 10.23 7.36 -6.21
CA GLY A 5 9.57 6.32 -6.99
C GLY A 5 9.23 5.08 -6.15
N VAL A 6 10.10 4.72 -5.21
CA VAL A 6 9.84 3.64 -4.24
C VAL A 6 8.69 4.03 -3.31
N LYS A 7 8.76 5.22 -2.69
CA LYS A 7 7.67 5.76 -1.85
C LYS A 7 6.33 5.73 -2.59
N GLY A 8 6.27 6.30 -3.79
CA GLY A 8 5.02 6.34 -4.56
C GLY A 8 4.50 4.96 -4.95
N ASN A 9 5.38 3.97 -5.15
CA ASN A 9 4.98 2.59 -5.39
C ASN A 9 4.35 1.98 -4.13
N MET A 10 4.99 2.14 -2.97
CA MET A 10 4.45 1.66 -1.70
C MET A 10 3.08 2.29 -1.40
N GLU A 11 2.93 3.60 -1.57
CA GLU A 11 1.67 4.30 -1.36
C GLU A 11 0.55 3.81 -2.29
N LYS A 12 0.85 3.62 -3.57
CA LYS A 12 -0.14 3.08 -4.52
C LYS A 12 -0.51 1.64 -4.22
N THR A 13 0.46 0.80 -3.90
CA THR A 13 0.24 -0.61 -3.56
C THR A 13 -0.59 -0.74 -2.29
N PHE A 14 -0.34 0.11 -1.29
CA PHE A 14 -1.16 0.20 -0.08
C PHE A 14 -2.62 0.58 -0.41
N LEU A 15 -2.83 1.63 -1.23
CA LEU A 15 -4.16 2.05 -1.64
C LEU A 15 -4.88 0.97 -2.45
N GLU A 16 -4.17 0.26 -3.32
CA GLU A 16 -4.72 -0.86 -4.08
C GLU A 16 -5.22 -1.97 -3.15
N GLY A 17 -4.46 -2.31 -2.11
CA GLY A 17 -4.87 -3.27 -1.08
C GLY A 17 -6.11 -2.82 -0.31
N PHE A 18 -6.15 -1.54 0.05
CA PHE A 18 -7.30 -0.94 0.73
C PHE A 18 -8.57 -1.02 -0.13
N GLU A 19 -8.50 -0.55 -1.38
CA GLU A 19 -9.64 -0.53 -2.31
C GLU A 19 -10.14 -1.95 -2.63
N LYS A 20 -9.23 -2.87 -2.92
CA LYS A 20 -9.59 -4.26 -3.21
C LYS A 20 -10.21 -4.97 -2.00
N SER A 21 -9.72 -4.70 -0.78
CA SER A 21 -10.32 -5.24 0.45
C SER A 21 -11.72 -4.68 0.69
N GLU A 22 -11.95 -3.39 0.42
CA GLU A 22 -13.27 -2.78 0.54
C GLU A 22 -14.26 -3.36 -0.49
N HIS A 23 -13.84 -3.52 -1.74
CA HIS A 23 -14.63 -4.21 -2.77
C HIS A 23 -14.97 -5.65 -2.35
N TYR A 24 -13.98 -6.43 -1.91
CA TYR A 24 -14.18 -7.79 -1.40
C TYR A 24 -15.24 -7.82 -0.29
N ARG A 25 -15.13 -6.94 0.70
CA ARG A 25 -16.07 -6.84 1.82
C ARG A 25 -17.50 -6.56 1.35
N GLN A 26 -17.68 -5.64 0.41
CA GLN A 26 -18.99 -5.29 -0.15
C GLN A 26 -19.60 -6.48 -0.91
N HIS A 27 -18.82 -7.13 -1.78
CA HIS A 27 -19.27 -8.30 -2.52
C HIS A 27 -19.61 -9.48 -1.61
N LYS A 28 -18.81 -9.72 -0.58
CA LYS A 28 -19.08 -10.76 0.41
C LYS A 28 -20.40 -10.51 1.14
N LEU A 29 -20.65 -9.28 1.55
CA LEU A 29 -21.92 -8.91 2.17
C LEU A 29 -23.11 -9.14 1.23
N MET A 30 -23.00 -8.77 -0.05
CA MET A 30 -24.04 -9.03 -1.04
C MET A 30 -24.29 -10.53 -1.25
N SER A 31 -23.23 -11.36 -1.24
CA SER A 31 -23.36 -12.81 -1.38
C SER A 31 -24.06 -13.47 -0.20
N LEU A 32 -23.82 -13.00 1.02
CA LEU A 32 -24.53 -13.48 2.21
C LEU A 32 -26.02 -13.10 2.16
N MET A 33 -26.37 -11.99 1.51
CA MET A 33 -27.76 -11.53 1.37
C MET A 33 -28.50 -12.18 0.19
N SER A 34 -27.80 -12.86 -0.73
CA SER A 34 -28.37 -13.39 -1.98
C SER A 34 -27.86 -14.79 -2.26
N GLU A 35 -28.76 -15.79 -2.27
CA GLU A 35 -28.45 -17.23 -2.46
C GLU A 35 -27.77 -17.62 -3.79
N LYS A 36 -27.42 -16.66 -4.66
CA LYS A 36 -26.95 -16.88 -6.04
C LYS A 36 -25.63 -16.18 -6.38
N VAL A 37 -24.97 -15.53 -5.44
CA VAL A 37 -23.68 -14.88 -5.70
C VAL A 37 -22.59 -15.80 -5.21
N GLU A 38 -21.68 -16.17 -6.10
CA GLU A 38 -20.48 -16.94 -5.74
C GLU A 38 -19.64 -16.18 -4.71
N GLU A 39 -19.02 -16.93 -3.79
CA GLU A 39 -18.16 -16.34 -2.77
C GLU A 39 -16.95 -15.66 -3.45
N PRO A 40 -16.70 -14.36 -3.21
CA PRO A 40 -15.60 -13.67 -3.86
C PRO A 40 -14.26 -14.25 -3.41
N GLU A 41 -13.27 -14.26 -4.30
CA GLU A 41 -11.90 -14.64 -3.95
C GLU A 41 -11.22 -13.54 -3.14
N GLU A 42 -10.33 -13.92 -2.22
CA GLU A 42 -9.55 -12.94 -1.46
C GLU A 42 -8.65 -12.13 -2.41
N PRO A 43 -8.59 -10.80 -2.21
CA PRO A 43 -7.80 -9.95 -3.08
C PRO A 43 -6.31 -10.25 -2.91
N LYS A 44 -5.61 -10.36 -4.04
CA LYS A 44 -4.17 -10.57 -4.08
C LYS A 44 -3.51 -9.51 -4.96
N LEU A 45 -2.26 -9.24 -4.65
CA LEU A 45 -1.42 -8.41 -5.50
C LEU A 45 -1.05 -9.20 -6.75
N GLU A 46 -1.30 -8.64 -7.93
CA GLU A 46 -1.02 -9.32 -9.20
C GLU A 46 0.41 -9.07 -9.68
N ASN A 47 0.97 -7.90 -9.38
CA ASN A 47 2.31 -7.50 -9.77
C ASN A 47 2.85 -6.38 -8.84
N SER A 48 4.17 -6.22 -8.79
CA SER A 48 4.83 -5.20 -7.97
C SER A 48 5.22 -3.91 -8.74
N TYR A 49 4.69 -3.76 -9.96
CA TYR A 49 4.96 -2.60 -10.80
C TYR A 49 3.88 -1.53 -10.60
N GLN A 50 4.29 -0.30 -10.36
CA GLN A 50 3.37 0.82 -10.23
C GLN A 50 3.73 1.94 -11.19
N LEU A 51 2.73 2.45 -11.91
CA LEU A 51 2.89 3.59 -12.81
C LEU A 51 2.65 4.87 -12.03
N LEU A 52 3.66 5.73 -11.90
CA LEU A 52 3.58 6.98 -11.13
C LEU A 52 3.59 8.19 -12.06
N SER A 53 2.66 9.11 -11.82
CA SER A 53 2.61 10.40 -12.53
C SER A 53 3.50 11.41 -11.82
N THR A 54 4.50 11.93 -12.54
CA THR A 54 5.40 12.97 -12.04
C THR A 54 5.29 14.23 -12.90
N LYS A 55 5.81 15.36 -12.42
CA LYS A 55 5.89 16.61 -13.21
C LYS A 55 6.66 16.45 -14.52
N SER A 56 7.55 15.46 -14.60
CA SER A 56 8.40 15.18 -15.76
C SER A 56 7.84 14.08 -16.67
N GLY A 57 6.68 13.49 -16.35
CA GLY A 57 6.06 12.41 -17.11
C GLY A 57 5.71 11.19 -16.26
N LEU A 58 5.35 10.09 -16.94
CA LEU A 58 5.05 8.81 -16.30
C LEU A 58 6.33 8.03 -16.04
N ILE A 59 6.51 7.56 -14.81
CA ILE A 59 7.59 6.64 -14.46
C ILE A 59 7.00 5.30 -14.05
N MET A 60 7.64 4.21 -14.48
CA MET A 60 7.32 2.87 -13.99
C MET A 60 8.25 2.57 -12.82
N SER A 61 7.67 2.32 -11.66
CA SER A 61 8.39 1.96 -10.44
C SER A 61 8.24 0.47 -10.18
N TYR A 62 9.28 -0.13 -9.62
CA TYR A 62 9.32 -1.52 -9.20
C TYR A 62 9.86 -1.60 -7.78
N ILE A 63 9.22 -2.41 -6.95
CA ILE A 63 9.74 -2.87 -5.68
C ILE A 63 9.72 -4.41 -5.67
N PRO A 64 10.59 -5.07 -4.88
CA PRO A 64 10.55 -6.52 -4.69
C PRO A 64 9.14 -7.01 -4.31
N MET A 65 8.74 -8.17 -4.84
CA MET A 65 7.35 -8.67 -4.73
C MET A 65 6.95 -8.96 -3.28
N ASP A 66 7.87 -9.53 -2.49
CA ASP A 66 7.70 -9.77 -1.06
C ASP A 66 7.39 -8.49 -0.27
N ILE A 67 8.09 -7.40 -0.60
CA ILE A 67 7.83 -6.08 -0.01
C ILE A 67 6.48 -5.54 -0.49
N ALA A 68 6.19 -5.67 -1.79
CA ALA A 68 4.93 -5.21 -2.36
C ALA A 68 3.71 -5.94 -1.75
N GLU A 69 3.79 -7.26 -1.60
CA GLU A 69 2.76 -8.08 -0.95
C GLU A 69 2.54 -7.64 0.50
N THR A 70 3.63 -7.42 1.25
CA THR A 70 3.55 -6.94 2.63
C THR A 70 2.84 -5.58 2.71
N VAL A 71 3.20 -4.64 1.82
CA VAL A 71 2.57 -3.31 1.78
C VAL A 71 1.09 -3.39 1.34
N PHE A 72 0.77 -4.31 0.44
CA PHE A 72 -0.61 -4.59 0.03
C PHE A 72 -1.43 -5.15 1.19
N GLU A 73 -0.88 -6.09 1.95
CA GLU A 73 -1.48 -6.65 3.17
C GLU A 73 -1.73 -5.58 4.23
N PHE A 74 -0.83 -4.61 4.40
CA PHE A 74 -1.08 -3.46 5.27
C PHE A 74 -2.31 -2.66 4.85
N GLY A 75 -2.50 -2.45 3.54
CA GLY A 75 -3.69 -1.78 3.00
C GLY A 75 -4.97 -2.54 3.34
N MET A 76 -4.94 -3.87 3.20
CA MET A 76 -6.07 -4.74 3.56
C MET A 76 -6.35 -4.71 5.07
N ALA A 77 -5.32 -4.85 5.91
CA ALA A 77 -5.44 -4.87 7.36
C ALA A 77 -5.95 -3.52 7.90
N PHE A 78 -5.50 -2.41 7.29
CA PHE A 78 -6.01 -1.07 7.60
C PHE A 78 -7.50 -0.94 7.27
N GLN A 79 -7.92 -1.39 6.08
CA GLN A 79 -9.32 -1.39 5.68
C GLN A 79 -10.20 -2.18 6.64
N ARG A 80 -9.70 -3.32 7.13
CA ARG A 80 -10.41 -4.18 8.09
C ARG A 80 -10.40 -3.65 9.53
N ASN A 81 -9.71 -2.55 9.80
CA ASN A 81 -9.47 -2.01 11.14
C ASN A 81 -8.83 -3.05 12.09
N GLU A 82 -7.99 -3.93 11.55
CA GLU A 82 -7.33 -5.00 12.32
C GLU A 82 -6.06 -4.51 13.03
N VAL A 83 -5.43 -3.44 12.50
CA VAL A 83 -4.11 -2.97 12.93
C VAL A 83 -4.11 -1.45 13.09
N ASP A 84 -3.39 -0.97 14.11
CA ASP A 84 -3.21 0.46 14.39
C ASP A 84 -2.44 1.16 13.24
N PRO A 85 -2.95 2.29 12.69
CA PRO A 85 -2.24 3.09 11.69
C PRO A 85 -0.78 3.42 12.06
N LEU A 86 -0.48 3.69 13.32
CA LEU A 86 0.90 3.98 13.76
C LEU A 86 1.81 2.77 13.62
N HIS A 87 1.29 1.57 13.89
CA HIS A 87 2.03 0.33 13.71
C HIS A 87 2.32 0.09 12.22
N ILE A 88 1.32 0.28 11.35
CA ILE A 88 1.48 0.15 9.89
C ILE A 88 2.53 1.13 9.38
N LYS A 89 2.47 2.40 9.79
CA LYS A 89 3.46 3.40 9.43
C LYS A 89 4.87 2.94 9.82
N HIS A 90 5.05 2.49 11.05
CA HIS A 90 6.35 2.05 11.55
C HIS A 90 6.91 0.87 10.73
N GLN A 91 6.08 -0.13 10.42
CA GLN A 91 6.51 -1.27 9.60
C GLN A 91 6.85 -0.85 8.16
N ALA A 92 6.02 0.00 7.54
CA ALA A 92 6.30 0.52 6.21
C ALA A 92 7.60 1.34 6.17
N GLN A 93 7.89 2.10 7.23
CA GLN A 93 9.15 2.84 7.34
C GLN A 93 10.37 1.93 7.42
N ILE A 94 10.27 0.79 8.13
CA ILE A 94 11.35 -0.22 8.16
C ILE A 94 11.62 -0.73 6.74
N LEU A 95 10.58 -1.12 6.00
CA LEU A 95 10.73 -1.60 4.61
C LEU A 95 11.33 -0.53 3.70
N MET A 96 10.92 0.73 3.85
CA MET A 96 11.50 1.85 3.09
C MET A 96 12.98 2.04 3.42
N ASN A 97 13.36 1.92 4.69
CA ASN A 97 14.76 2.05 5.12
C ASN A 97 15.60 0.89 4.57
N GLU A 98 15.09 -0.34 4.58
CA GLU A 98 15.77 -1.51 4.00
C GLU A 98 15.99 -1.35 2.50
N ILE A 99 14.96 -0.93 1.75
CA ILE A 99 15.10 -0.64 0.31
C ILE A 99 16.10 0.50 0.08
N SER A 100 16.06 1.53 0.93
CA SER A 100 16.96 2.67 0.81
C SER A 100 18.41 2.26 1.04
N GLU A 101 18.68 1.41 2.04
CA GLU A 101 20.01 0.86 2.31
C GLU A 101 20.51 0.02 1.13
N GLN A 102 19.69 -0.89 0.61
CA GLN A 102 20.03 -1.73 -0.54
C GLN A 102 20.35 -0.92 -1.81
N LEU A 103 19.66 0.21 -2.00
CA LEU A 103 19.84 1.10 -3.15
C LEU A 103 20.88 2.19 -2.91
N GLY A 104 21.52 2.26 -1.73
CA GLY A 104 22.48 3.30 -1.37
C GLY A 104 21.88 4.70 -1.27
N ILE A 105 20.60 4.80 -0.97
CA ILE A 105 19.87 6.06 -0.79
C ILE A 105 20.13 6.57 0.63
N GLN A 106 20.77 7.73 0.74
CA GLN A 106 21.10 8.36 2.03
C GLN A 106 20.01 9.29 2.57
N SER A 107 18.92 9.47 1.82
CA SER A 107 17.83 10.36 2.21
C SER A 107 16.80 9.59 3.02
N GLU A 108 16.46 10.10 4.21
CA GLU A 108 15.29 9.64 4.94
C GLU A 108 14.03 10.03 4.15
N ILE A 109 13.19 9.04 3.87
CA ILE A 109 11.91 9.23 3.18
C ILE A 109 10.80 8.68 4.05
N ASP A 110 9.90 9.57 4.44
CA ASP A 110 8.70 9.23 5.19
C ASP A 110 7.62 8.68 4.26
N VAL A 111 7.06 7.53 4.61
CA VAL A 111 6.08 6.78 3.81
C VAL A 111 4.74 6.63 4.54
N LEU A 112 3.65 6.60 3.78
CA LEU A 112 2.26 6.39 4.24
C LEU A 112 1.70 7.42 5.24
N THR A 113 2.46 8.41 5.71
CA THR A 113 2.00 9.42 6.67
C THR A 113 0.75 10.17 6.21
N GLU A 114 0.78 10.71 4.99
CA GLU A 114 -0.37 11.39 4.39
C GLU A 114 -1.51 10.40 4.11
N THR A 115 -1.17 9.21 3.59
CA THR A 115 -2.13 8.15 3.23
C THR A 115 -2.93 7.66 4.43
N LEU A 116 -2.31 7.58 5.59
CA LEU A 116 -2.93 7.16 6.84
C LEU A 116 -3.60 8.32 7.60
N GLY A 117 -3.56 9.54 7.07
CA GLY A 117 -4.10 10.73 7.74
C GLY A 117 -3.34 11.10 9.02
N LEU A 118 -2.09 10.63 9.17
CA LEU A 118 -1.21 10.93 10.28
C LEU A 118 -0.52 12.28 10.05
N ASN A 119 -1.29 13.33 9.81
CA ASN A 119 -0.74 14.67 9.78
C ASN A 119 -0.33 15.03 11.21
N VAL A 120 0.96 15.21 11.43
CA VAL A 120 1.43 16.01 12.56
C VAL A 120 1.00 17.43 12.22
N GLU A 121 0.08 18.01 13.00
CA GLU A 121 -0.10 19.46 12.99
C GLU A 121 1.28 20.07 13.29
N GLU A 122 1.96 20.58 12.26
CA GLU A 122 3.12 21.43 12.47
C GLU A 122 2.62 22.72 13.15
N GLU A 123 3.00 22.90 14.42
CA GLU A 123 2.83 24.15 15.20
C GLU A 123 3.50 25.35 14.52
#